data_AF-A0A1F3C9M7-F1
#
_entry.id   AF-A0A1F3C9M7-F1
#
_cell.length_a   1.000
_cell.length_b   1.000
_cell.length_c   1.000
_cell.angle_alpha   90.00
_cell.angle_beta   90.00
_cell.angle_gamma   90.00
#
_symmetry.space_group_name_H-M   'P 1'
#
loop_
_entity.id
_entity.type
_entity.pdbx_description
1 polymer ?
#
loop_
_entity_poly.entity_id
_entity_poly.type
_entity_poly.pdbx_seq_one_letter_code
_entity_poly.pdbx_strand_id
1 'polypeptide(L)'
;MTKLKFTQNDFNETEILAESIKKIDQIDSNYVNSVSDEIFSCQPFFLTVLLGHRIDVSMGELEEIMKIYFLVWEYFRLKPNIQTKKVTEFNFNKILKRNIKMLKYSEGESKEIDKLEIFAYDLQNLKSKSLMTSVFFRFNERPTLLNMDIQKKS
;
A
#
# COMPACT_ATOMS: atom_id res chain seq x y z
N MET A 1 -15.75 5.88 -21.01
CA MET A 1 -15.48 6.31 -19.61
C MET A 1 -16.45 5.66 -18.64
N THR A 2 -16.04 4.55 -18.05
CA THR A 2 -16.81 3.86 -16.99
C THR A 2 -16.76 4.72 -15.71
N LYS A 3 -17.91 5.23 -15.27
CA LYS A 3 -17.99 5.99 -14.01
C LYS A 3 -17.64 5.06 -12.84
N LEU A 4 -16.60 5.41 -12.08
CA LEU A 4 -16.24 4.74 -10.83
C LEU A 4 -17.46 4.71 -9.91
N LYS A 5 -17.84 3.51 -9.46
CA LYS A 5 -18.95 3.31 -8.54
C LYS A 5 -18.39 3.06 -7.15
N PHE A 6 -18.68 4.00 -6.24
CA PHE A 6 -18.43 3.85 -4.82
C PHE A 6 -19.58 3.07 -4.18
N THR A 7 -19.23 2.24 -3.20
CA THR A 7 -20.17 1.45 -2.40
C THR A 7 -20.24 2.03 -0.99
N GLN A 8 -21.29 1.69 -0.24
CA GLN A 8 -21.39 2.09 1.17
C GLN A 8 -20.20 1.59 2.01
N ASN A 9 -19.65 0.42 1.65
CA ASN A 9 -18.46 -0.13 2.32
C ASN A 9 -17.24 0.79 2.16
N ASP A 10 -17.06 1.42 0.99
CA ASP A 10 -15.94 2.36 0.78
C ASP A 10 -16.02 3.55 1.75
N PHE A 11 -17.22 4.02 2.09
CA PHE A 11 -17.42 5.10 3.06
C PHE A 11 -17.27 4.63 4.51
N ASN A 12 -17.84 3.47 4.85
CA ASN A 12 -17.76 2.94 6.21
C ASN A 12 -16.30 2.64 6.65
N GLU A 13 -15.45 2.26 5.70
CA GLU A 13 -14.03 2.02 5.97
C GLU A 13 -13.23 3.30 6.28
N THR A 14 -13.77 4.47 5.91
CA THR A 14 -13.04 5.74 6.03
C THR A 14 -12.75 6.10 7.48
N GLU A 15 -13.70 5.83 8.39
CA GLU A 15 -13.52 6.10 9.83
C GLU A 15 -12.41 5.24 10.42
N ILE A 16 -12.41 3.93 10.13
CA ILE A 16 -11.39 2.98 10.57
C ILE A 16 -10.01 3.38 10.05
N LEU A 17 -9.93 3.80 8.79
CA LEU A 17 -8.68 4.24 8.17
C LEU A 17 -8.21 5.58 8.73
N ALA A 18 -9.10 6.52 9.03
CA ALA A 18 -8.75 7.78 9.65
C ALA A 18 -8.15 7.58 11.05
N GLU A 19 -8.70 6.66 11.85
CA GLU A 19 -8.12 6.26 13.13
C GLU A 19 -6.76 5.59 12.96
N SER A 20 -6.64 4.69 11.98
CA SER A 20 -5.39 4.01 11.67
C SER A 20 -4.29 5.01 11.26
N ILE A 21 -4.63 6.03 10.47
CA ILE A 21 -3.70 7.10 10.07
C ILE A 21 -3.21 7.89 11.29
N LYS A 22 -4.11 8.28 12.19
CA LYS A 22 -3.72 8.97 13.43
C LYS A 22 -2.77 8.12 14.27
N LYS A 23 -3.05 6.82 14.35
CA LYS A 23 -2.25 5.85 15.11
C LYS A 23 -0.83 5.73 14.54
N ILE A 24 -0.70 5.56 13.23
CA ILE A 24 0.63 5.40 12.60
C ILE A 24 1.43 6.71 12.57
N ASP A 25 0.78 7.87 12.69
CA ASP A 25 1.49 9.15 12.82
C ASP A 25 2.19 9.33 14.16
N GLN A 26 1.78 8.55 15.15
CA GLN A 26 2.28 8.61 16.52
C GLN A 26 3.02 7.32 16.89
N ILE A 27 3.53 6.57 15.89
CA ILE A 27 4.29 5.36 16.19
C ILE A 27 5.51 5.68 17.05
N ASP A 28 5.73 4.85 18.07
CA ASP A 28 6.93 4.83 18.87
C ASP A 28 7.63 3.46 18.72
N SER A 29 8.77 3.30 19.39
CA SER A 29 9.54 2.05 19.34
C SER A 29 8.75 0.85 19.88
N ASN A 30 7.91 1.05 20.90
CA ASN A 30 7.09 -0.02 21.47
C ASN A 30 6.04 -0.51 20.46
N TYR A 31 5.37 0.42 19.81
CA TYR A 31 4.41 0.13 18.75
C TYR A 31 5.10 -0.61 17.60
N VAL A 32 6.21 -0.07 17.10
CA VAL A 32 6.98 -0.68 16.01
C VAL A 32 7.35 -2.12 16.34
N ASN A 33 7.89 -2.38 17.53
CA ASN A 33 8.27 -3.72 17.95
C ASN A 33 7.06 -4.66 18.03
N SER A 34 6.01 -4.24 18.74
CA SER A 34 4.81 -5.08 18.93
C SER A 34 4.11 -5.44 17.62
N VAL A 35 3.96 -4.48 16.71
CA VAL A 35 3.33 -4.69 15.41
C VAL A 35 4.24 -5.51 14.50
N SER A 36 5.56 -5.28 14.55
CA SER A 36 6.51 -6.09 13.77
C SER A 36 6.52 -7.55 14.22
N ASP A 37 6.46 -7.82 15.53
CA ASP A 37 6.38 -9.19 16.07
C ASP A 37 5.09 -9.90 15.66
N GLU A 38 3.97 -9.17 15.68
CA GLU A 38 2.67 -9.67 15.21
C GLU A 38 2.72 -9.99 13.70
N ILE A 39 3.23 -9.05 12.90
CA ILE A 39 3.40 -9.25 11.45
C ILE A 39 4.33 -10.43 11.20
N PHE A 40 5.45 -10.55 11.91
CA PHE A 40 6.40 -11.64 11.71
C PHE A 40 5.76 -13.01 11.96
N SER A 41 4.90 -13.10 12.97
CA SER A 41 4.17 -14.31 13.31
C SER A 41 3.18 -14.71 12.19
N CYS A 42 2.41 -13.75 11.70
CA CYS A 42 1.27 -13.99 10.82
C CYS A 42 1.60 -13.88 9.32
N GLN A 43 2.47 -12.94 8.95
CA GLN A 43 2.85 -12.57 7.58
C GLN A 43 4.35 -12.23 7.46
N PRO A 44 5.26 -13.19 7.74
CA PRO A 44 6.70 -12.92 7.78
C PRO A 44 7.25 -12.33 6.48
N PHE A 45 6.76 -12.79 5.32
CA PHE A 45 7.18 -12.26 4.03
C PHE A 45 6.85 -10.77 3.85
N PHE A 46 5.72 -10.29 4.39
CA PHE A 46 5.36 -8.87 4.34
C PHE A 46 6.39 -8.00 5.06
N LEU A 47 6.85 -8.45 6.24
CA LEU A 47 7.93 -7.80 6.97
C LEU A 47 9.27 -7.88 6.23
N THR A 48 9.58 -9.02 5.61
CA THR A 48 10.81 -9.15 4.79
C THR A 48 10.85 -8.12 3.67
N VAL A 49 9.74 -7.90 2.96
CA VAL A 49 9.68 -6.89 1.90
C VAL A 49 9.88 -5.48 2.47
N LEU A 50 9.25 -5.15 3.60
CA LEU A 50 9.46 -3.86 4.28
C LEU A 50 10.95 -3.63 4.59
N LEU A 51 11.59 -4.63 5.20
CA LEU A 51 13.00 -4.55 5.58
C LEU A 51 13.93 -4.51 4.37
N GLY A 52 13.51 -5.00 3.20
CA GLY A 52 14.28 -4.91 1.97
C GLY A 52 14.52 -3.46 1.52
N HIS A 53 13.53 -2.59 1.71
CA HIS A 53 13.61 -1.17 1.31
C HIS A 53 14.75 -0.41 1.98
N ARG A 54 15.19 -0.83 3.18
CA ARG A 54 16.26 -0.16 3.94
C ARG A 54 17.58 -0.02 3.17
N ILE A 55 17.78 -0.83 2.13
CA ILE A 55 18.98 -0.81 1.30
C ILE A 55 18.95 0.37 0.32
N ASP A 56 17.76 0.77 -0.12
CA ASP A 56 17.57 1.71 -1.22
C ASP A 56 17.07 3.09 -0.75
N VAL A 57 16.73 3.24 0.54
CA VAL A 57 16.05 4.43 1.09
C VAL A 57 16.75 4.97 2.33
N SER A 58 16.67 6.28 2.56
CA SER A 58 17.13 6.92 3.79
C SER A 58 16.27 6.52 4.99
N MET A 59 16.75 6.73 6.21
CA MET A 59 15.98 6.39 7.41
C MET A 59 14.63 7.13 7.51
N GLY A 60 14.58 8.40 7.08
CA GLY A 60 13.31 9.15 7.06
C GLY A 60 12.32 8.61 6.02
N GLU A 61 12.80 8.22 4.84
CA GLU A 61 11.98 7.57 3.82
C GLU A 61 11.49 6.19 4.31
N LEU A 62 12.38 5.43 4.96
CA LEU A 62 12.06 4.12 5.53
C LEU A 62 10.96 4.23 6.59
N GLU A 63 11.03 5.24 7.46
CA GLU A 63 10.01 5.49 8.48
C GLU A 63 8.62 5.74 7.86
N GLU A 64 8.54 6.56 6.81
CA GLU A 64 7.27 6.82 6.13
C GLU A 64 6.75 5.60 5.36
N ILE A 65 7.63 4.81 4.73
CA ILE A 65 7.27 3.52 4.14
C ILE A 65 6.73 2.57 5.20
N MET A 66 7.40 2.47 6.35
CA MET A 66 6.97 1.64 7.47
C MET A 66 5.58 2.03 7.97
N LYS A 67 5.29 3.33 8.09
CA LYS A 67 3.94 3.81 8.45
C LYS A 67 2.89 3.35 7.43
N ILE A 68 3.19 3.38 6.13
CA ILE A 68 2.28 2.86 5.10
C ILE A 68 2.08 1.34 5.25
N TYR A 69 3.14 0.57 5.52
CA TYR A 69 3.01 -0.87 5.76
C TYR A 69 2.16 -1.16 6.99
N PHE A 70 2.33 -0.39 8.06
CA PHE A 70 1.50 -0.51 9.26
C PHE A 70 0.05 -0.09 9.04
N LEU A 71 -0.22 0.90 8.17
CA LEU A 71 -1.59 1.23 7.76
C LEU A 71 -2.28 0.04 7.10
N VAL A 72 -1.58 -0.60 6.15
CA VAL A 72 -2.09 -1.78 5.45
C VAL A 72 -2.29 -2.93 6.43
N TRP A 73 -1.35 -3.13 7.35
CA TRP A 73 -1.48 -4.15 8.39
C TRP A 73 -2.70 -3.91 9.28
N GLU A 74 -2.85 -2.71 9.86
CA GLU A 74 -3.96 -2.36 10.74
C GLU A 74 -5.32 -2.59 10.07
N TYR A 75 -5.45 -2.26 8.79
CA TYR A 75 -6.69 -2.51 8.05
C TYR A 75 -7.01 -4.02 7.87
N PHE A 76 -5.98 -4.85 7.67
CA PHE A 76 -6.17 -6.28 7.35
C PHE A 76 -6.04 -7.23 8.55
N ARG A 77 -5.43 -6.81 9.65
CA ARG A 77 -5.02 -7.70 10.75
C ARG A 77 -6.17 -8.52 11.33
N LEU A 78 -7.38 -7.99 11.43
CA LEU A 78 -8.51 -8.72 12.01
C LEU A 78 -9.18 -9.71 11.03
N LYS A 79 -8.73 -9.79 9.78
CA LYS A 79 -9.30 -10.72 8.80
C LYS A 79 -8.78 -12.15 9.06
N PRO A 80 -9.66 -13.16 9.25
CA PRO A 80 -9.24 -14.52 9.65
C PRO A 80 -8.20 -15.16 8.71
N ASN A 81 -8.32 -14.92 7.40
CA ASN A 81 -7.39 -15.48 6.42
C ASN A 81 -5.98 -14.87 6.54
N ILE A 82 -5.85 -13.64 7.02
CA ILE A 82 -4.55 -12.96 7.19
C ILE A 82 -3.80 -13.52 8.40
N GLN A 83 -4.53 -14.05 9.39
CA GLN A 83 -3.93 -14.68 10.57
C GLN A 83 -3.43 -16.10 10.29
N THR A 84 -3.98 -16.79 9.28
CA THR A 84 -3.72 -18.21 9.04
C THR A 84 -2.98 -18.51 7.74
N LYS A 85 -3.22 -17.74 6.67
CA LYS A 85 -2.65 -17.98 5.35
C LYS A 85 -1.55 -16.98 5.03
N LYS A 86 -0.31 -17.46 5.09
CA LYS A 86 0.89 -16.67 4.81
C LYS A 86 1.00 -16.32 3.33
N VAL A 87 1.27 -15.05 3.03
CA VAL A 87 1.72 -14.63 1.70
C VAL A 87 3.13 -15.18 1.49
N THR A 88 3.35 -15.79 0.33
CA THR A 88 4.66 -16.29 -0.09
C THR A 88 5.25 -15.36 -1.14
N GLU A 89 6.55 -15.48 -1.37
CA GLU A 89 7.23 -14.77 -2.44
C GLU A 89 6.58 -15.05 -3.81
N PHE A 90 6.16 -16.29 -4.07
CA PHE A 90 5.44 -16.64 -5.30
C PHE A 90 4.15 -15.83 -5.47
N ASN A 91 3.34 -15.71 -4.40
CA ASN A 91 2.10 -14.94 -4.42
C ASN A 91 2.38 -13.46 -4.70
N PHE A 92 3.40 -12.90 -4.05
CA PHE A 92 3.83 -11.53 -4.26
C PHE A 92 4.31 -11.29 -5.70
N ASN A 93 5.26 -12.09 -6.18
CA ASN A 93 5.82 -11.97 -7.52
C ASN A 93 4.76 -12.13 -8.62
N LYS A 94 3.75 -12.98 -8.41
CA LYS A 94 2.61 -13.11 -9.32
C LYS A 94 1.84 -11.79 -9.45
N ILE A 95 1.51 -11.14 -8.33
CA ILE A 95 0.79 -9.86 -8.33
C ILE A 95 1.68 -8.73 -8.85
N LEU A 96 2.95 -8.67 -8.44
CA LEU A 96 3.91 -7.68 -8.91
C LEU A 96 4.06 -7.73 -10.44
N LYS A 97 4.27 -8.92 -11.02
CA LYS A 97 4.35 -9.10 -12.48
C LYS A 97 3.08 -8.66 -13.20
N ARG A 98 1.90 -8.93 -12.63
CA ARG A 98 0.63 -8.45 -13.17
C ARG A 98 0.58 -6.92 -13.19
N ASN A 99 0.94 -6.28 -12.08
CA ASN A 99 0.93 -4.82 -11.97
C ASN A 99 1.95 -4.18 -12.93
N ILE A 100 3.18 -4.71 -13.02
CA ILE A 100 4.19 -4.27 -13.99
C ILE A 100 3.68 -4.40 -15.43
N LYS A 101 3.03 -5.52 -15.77
CA LYS A 101 2.47 -5.73 -17.11
C LYS A 101 1.39 -4.70 -17.45
N MET A 102 0.53 -4.39 -16.49
CA MET A 102 -0.53 -3.38 -16.63
C MET A 102 0.05 -1.96 -16.82
N LEU A 103 1.09 -1.60 -16.07
CA LEU A 103 1.83 -0.34 -16.27
C LEU A 103 2.49 -0.26 -17.65
N LYS A 104 3.26 -1.29 -18.04
CA LYS A 104 3.92 -1.35 -19.36
C LYS A 104 2.92 -1.28 -20.53
N TYR A 105 1.79 -1.95 -20.39
CA TYR A 105 0.72 -1.89 -21.40
C TYR A 105 0.17 -0.47 -21.50
N SER A 106 -0.09 0.18 -20.36
CA SER A 106 -0.57 1.57 -20.31
C SER A 106 0.43 2.58 -20.87
N GLU A 107 1.75 2.35 -20.75
CA GLU A 107 2.78 3.20 -21.37
C GLU A 107 2.78 3.11 -22.90
N GLY A 108 2.52 1.92 -23.46
CA GLY A 108 2.46 1.67 -24.89
C GLY A 108 1.18 2.15 -25.58
N GLU A 109 0.12 2.43 -24.81
CA GLU A 109 -1.13 2.94 -25.36
C GLU A 109 -1.00 4.41 -25.82
N SER A 110 -1.42 4.70 -27.04
CA SER A 110 -1.30 6.05 -27.61
C SER A 110 -2.48 6.96 -27.22
N LYS A 111 -3.62 6.37 -26.90
CA LYS A 111 -4.85 7.09 -26.55
C LYS A 111 -5.01 7.17 -25.04
N GLU A 112 -5.09 8.38 -24.53
CA GLU A 112 -5.27 8.64 -23.10
C GLU A 112 -6.56 8.01 -22.55
N ILE A 113 -7.62 7.94 -23.37
CA ILE A 113 -8.89 7.32 -23.00
C ILE A 113 -8.71 5.83 -22.70
N ASP A 114 -7.91 5.12 -23.50
CA ASP A 114 -7.71 3.68 -23.35
C ASP A 114 -6.85 3.39 -22.10
N LYS A 115 -5.85 4.25 -21.82
CA LYS A 115 -5.10 4.24 -20.54
C LYS A 115 -6.02 4.39 -19.34
N LEU A 116 -6.89 5.40 -19.37
CA LEU A 116 -7.82 5.69 -18.28
C LEU A 116 -8.80 4.53 -18.06
N GLU A 117 -9.23 3.83 -19.10
CA GLU A 117 -10.12 2.68 -18.96
C GLU A 117 -9.44 1.47 -18.31
N ILE A 118 -8.17 1.21 -18.61
CA ILE A 118 -7.37 0.16 -17.95
C ILE A 118 -7.28 0.43 -16.44
N PHE A 119 -6.89 1.65 -16.04
CA PHE A 119 -6.79 2.02 -14.64
C PHE A 119 -8.15 2.04 -13.94
N ALA A 120 -9.19 2.53 -14.61
CA ALA A 120 -10.54 2.55 -14.07
C ALA A 120 -11.07 1.15 -13.79
N TYR A 121 -10.79 0.18 -14.66
CA TYR A 121 -11.17 -1.21 -14.45
C TYR A 121 -10.50 -1.82 -13.21
N ASP A 122 -9.20 -1.61 -13.04
CA ASP A 122 -8.48 -2.11 -11.87
C ASP A 122 -8.95 -1.42 -10.57
N LEU A 123 -9.13 -0.10 -10.59
CA LEU A 123 -9.65 0.68 -9.46
C LEU A 123 -11.07 0.24 -9.08
N GLN A 124 -11.93 -0.01 -10.06
CA GLN A 124 -13.32 -0.45 -9.82
C GLN A 124 -13.35 -1.78 -9.06
N ASN A 125 -12.42 -2.69 -9.38
CA ASN A 125 -12.32 -4.03 -8.82
C ASN A 125 -11.46 -4.12 -7.55
N LEU A 126 -10.94 -3.00 -7.03
CA LEU A 126 -10.26 -2.98 -5.74
C LEU A 126 -11.22 -3.38 -4.62
N LYS A 127 -10.69 -4.23 -3.72
CA LYS A 127 -11.41 -4.69 -2.53
C LYS A 127 -11.72 -3.55 -1.55
N SER A 128 -10.83 -2.56 -1.46
CA SER A 128 -11.02 -1.36 -0.67
C SER A 128 -10.44 -0.18 -1.43
N LYS A 129 -11.31 0.71 -1.91
CA LYS A 129 -10.87 1.95 -2.57
C LYS A 129 -10.41 2.96 -1.54
N SER A 130 -11.03 2.98 -0.36
CA SER A 130 -10.68 3.83 0.78
C SER A 130 -9.25 3.59 1.28
N LEU A 131 -8.81 2.33 1.40
CA LEU A 131 -7.43 2.01 1.78
C LEU A 131 -6.44 2.52 0.72
N MET A 132 -6.73 2.30 -0.56
CA MET A 132 -5.89 2.79 -1.65
C MET A 132 -5.80 4.32 -1.64
N THR A 133 -6.95 5.00 -1.48
CA THR A 133 -7.01 6.46 -1.34
C THR A 133 -6.20 6.93 -0.13
N SER A 134 -6.26 6.22 0.99
CA SER A 134 -5.47 6.54 2.19
C SER A 134 -3.97 6.43 1.95
N VAL A 135 -3.53 5.41 1.20
CA VAL A 135 -2.12 5.28 0.79
C VAL A 135 -1.72 6.44 -0.13
N PHE A 136 -2.52 6.79 -1.13
CA PHE A 136 -2.22 7.93 -2.01
C PHE A 136 -2.22 9.26 -1.27
N PHE A 137 -3.15 9.45 -0.34
CA PHE A 137 -3.18 10.63 0.53
C PHE A 137 -1.87 10.77 1.30
N ARG A 138 -1.32 9.67 1.85
CA ARG A 138 -0.01 9.70 2.52
C ARG A 138 1.11 10.15 1.59
N PHE A 139 1.18 9.59 0.39
CA PHE A 139 2.19 9.99 -0.60
C PHE A 139 2.08 11.47 -0.98
N ASN A 140 0.86 12.02 -1.04
CA ASN A 140 0.63 13.42 -1.42
C ASN A 140 0.88 14.42 -0.30
N GLU A 141 0.72 14.03 0.97
CA GLU A 141 0.81 14.94 2.12
C GLU A 141 2.16 14.89 2.84
N ARG A 142 3.00 13.88 2.58
CA ARG A 142 4.28 13.70 3.27
C ARG A 142 5.43 14.16 2.37
N PRO A 143 6.10 15.29 2.67
CA PRO A 143 7.20 15.79 1.85
C PRO A 143 8.32 14.77 1.65
N THR A 144 8.62 13.94 2.65
CA THR A 144 9.62 12.87 2.55
C THR A 144 9.28 11.86 1.46
N LEU A 145 8.01 11.50 1.30
CA LEU A 145 7.55 10.56 0.27
C LEU A 145 7.42 11.24 -1.11
N LEU A 146 6.96 12.49 -1.16
CA LEU A 146 6.88 13.27 -2.41
C LEU A 146 8.26 13.48 -3.06
N ASN A 147 9.27 13.72 -2.24
CA ASN A 147 10.63 14.00 -2.69
C ASN A 147 11.50 12.73 -2.80
N MET A 148 10.93 11.58 -2.44
CA MET A 148 11.52 10.29 -2.70
C MET A 148 11.69 10.18 -4.22
N ASP A 149 12.92 10.03 -4.68
CA ASP A 149 13.31 9.96 -6.10
C ASP A 149 13.58 11.30 -6.85
N ILE A 150 13.58 12.46 -6.16
CA ILE A 150 14.11 13.71 -6.75
C ILE A 150 15.64 13.82 -6.57
N GLN A 151 16.23 13.08 -5.62
CA GLN A 151 17.64 13.25 -5.23
C GLN A 151 18.57 12.06 -5.56
N LYS A 152 18.06 10.95 -6.10
CA LYS A 152 18.86 9.73 -6.36
C LYS A 152 19.16 9.45 -7.84
N LYS A 153 18.80 10.35 -8.75
CA LYS A 153 19.41 10.40 -10.09
C LYS A 153 20.78 11.08 -9.98
N SER A 154 21.77 10.34 -9.49
CA SER A 154 23.20 10.67 -9.60
C SER A 154 23.92 9.52 -10.31
#